data_AF-A0AAU5ZUQ4-F1
#
_entry.id   AF-A0AAU5ZUQ4-F1
#
_cell.length_a   1.000
_cell.length_b   1.000
_cell.length_c   1.000
_cell.angle_alpha   90.00
_cell.angle_beta   90.00
_cell.angle_gamma   90.00
#
_symmetry.space_group_name_H-M   'P 1'
#
loop_
_entity.id
_entity.type
_entity.pdbx_description
1 polymer ?
#
loop_
_entity_poly.entity_id
_entity_poly.type
_entity_poly.pdbx_seq_one_letter_code
_entity_poly.pdbx_strand_id
1 'polypeptide(L)'
;MITSGTKTYTYDGLDRMVTANNGATNQTFAFTGTDNDLASDGTTTYSRDPGGALIGINAGGTKVLAMTDVHDDVVGQFTDAGTALTGSTTYDPFGKVLATQSTVGALGYQSEWTDPDTSQVDMAARWYNPNIGQFSSRDTVSNSPIPDSVDADRFAYGDDNPLTNTDPTGHWSLSGAVKSI
;
A
#
# COMPACT_ATOMS: atom_id res chain seq x y z
N MET A 1 -3.33 19.10 2.57
CA MET A 1 -1.86 19.03 2.73
C MET A 1 -1.58 18.40 4.07
N ILE A 2 -0.84 17.29 4.09
CA ILE A 2 -0.41 16.60 5.32
C ILE A 2 1.10 16.80 5.46
N THR A 3 1.60 16.92 6.68
CA THR A 3 3.03 17.08 6.96
C THR A 3 3.52 16.01 7.93
N SER A 4 4.62 15.34 7.58
CA SER A 4 5.32 14.38 8.46
C SER A 4 6.80 14.77 8.52
N GLY A 5 7.22 15.39 9.63
CA GLY A 5 8.55 16.01 9.71
C GLY A 5 8.72 17.13 8.67
N THR A 6 9.73 17.02 7.81
CA THR A 6 9.96 17.95 6.68
C THR A 6 9.20 17.56 5.42
N LYS A 7 8.52 16.41 5.40
CA LYS A 7 7.75 15.95 4.25
C LYS A 7 6.39 16.61 4.18
N THR A 8 5.96 16.91 2.97
CA THR A 8 4.62 17.44 2.69
C THR A 8 3.95 16.66 1.58
N TYR A 9 2.68 16.35 1.77
CA TYR A 9 1.87 15.57 0.83
C TYR A 9 0.66 16.39 0.40
N THR A 10 0.37 16.40 -0.90
CA THR A 10 -0.81 17.05 -1.48
C THR A 10 -1.69 16.03 -2.18
N TYR A 11 -2.98 16.34 -2.25
CA TYR A 11 -4.03 15.42 -2.70
C TYR A 11 -4.90 16.09 -3.77
N ASP A 12 -5.45 15.28 -4.67
CA ASP A 12 -6.45 15.74 -5.65
C ASP A 12 -7.86 15.81 -5.05
N GLY A 13 -8.86 16.14 -5.88
CA GLY A 13 -10.26 16.22 -5.46
C GLY A 13 -10.93 14.86 -5.20
N LEU A 14 -10.22 13.75 -5.41
CA LEU A 14 -10.63 12.40 -5.06
C LEU A 14 -9.88 11.89 -3.81
N ASP A 15 -9.20 12.80 -3.10
CA ASP A 15 -8.37 12.51 -1.92
C ASP A 15 -7.21 11.54 -2.19
N ARG A 16 -6.70 11.47 -3.43
CA ARG A 16 -5.52 10.66 -3.77
C ARG A 16 -4.25 11.49 -3.70
N MET A 17 -3.17 10.93 -3.16
CA MET A 17 -1.89 11.63 -3.07
C MET A 17 -1.32 11.90 -4.46
N VAL A 18 -1.13 13.17 -4.82
CA VAL A 18 -0.57 13.59 -6.14
C VAL A 18 0.86 14.09 -6.07
N THR A 19 1.31 14.54 -4.90
CA THR A 19 2.70 14.96 -4.71
C THR A 19 3.19 14.64 -3.32
N ALA A 20 4.40 14.07 -3.24
CA ALA A 20 5.19 13.97 -2.02
C ALA A 20 6.46 14.82 -2.17
N ASN A 21 6.63 15.81 -1.29
CA ASN A 21 7.82 16.65 -1.25
C ASN A 21 8.61 16.33 0.03
N ASN A 22 9.91 16.05 -0.10
CA ASN A 22 10.78 15.73 1.03
C ASN A 22 11.60 16.93 1.56
N GLY A 23 11.22 18.15 1.18
CA GLY A 23 11.97 19.38 1.44
C GLY A 23 13.00 19.74 0.36
N ALA A 24 13.29 18.83 -0.59
CA ALA A 24 14.25 19.06 -1.67
C ALA A 24 13.66 18.79 -3.06
N THR A 25 12.96 17.69 -3.24
CA THR A 25 12.39 17.27 -4.53
C THR A 25 10.90 16.98 -4.41
N ASN A 26 10.16 17.22 -5.51
CA ASN A 26 8.77 16.80 -5.66
C ASN A 26 8.72 15.47 -6.40
N GLN A 27 8.15 14.45 -5.77
CA GLN A 27 7.70 13.23 -6.43
C GLN A 27 6.23 13.42 -6.83
N THR A 28 5.89 13.11 -8.09
CA THR A 28 4.54 13.30 -8.63
C THR A 28 3.94 11.95 -8.95
N PHE A 29 2.71 11.74 -8.48
CA PHE A 29 2.01 10.47 -8.57
C PHE A 29 0.98 10.52 -9.70
N ALA A 30 0.78 9.39 -10.37
CA ALA A 30 -0.22 9.22 -11.42
C ALA A 30 -0.94 7.89 -11.23
N PHE A 31 -2.22 7.83 -11.60
CA PHE A 31 -3.12 6.72 -11.30
C PHE A 31 -3.77 6.15 -12.57
N THR A 32 -4.09 4.85 -12.59
CA THR A 32 -4.78 4.19 -13.70
C THR A 32 -6.29 4.43 -13.61
N GLY A 33 -6.73 5.68 -13.84
CA GLY A 33 -8.14 6.05 -13.85
C GLY A 33 -8.57 6.87 -12.63
N THR A 34 -9.76 6.57 -12.10
CA THR A 34 -10.37 7.29 -10.95
C THR A 34 -10.11 6.61 -9.61
N ASP A 35 -9.72 5.34 -9.61
CA ASP A 35 -9.43 4.59 -8.38
C ASP A 35 -8.03 4.95 -7.83
N ASN A 36 -7.66 4.35 -6.68
CA ASN A 36 -6.36 4.57 -6.02
C ASN A 36 -5.22 3.73 -6.61
N ASP A 37 -5.44 3.11 -7.78
CA ASP A 37 -4.44 2.28 -8.44
C ASP A 37 -3.28 3.12 -8.97
N LEU A 38 -2.17 3.11 -8.24
CA LEU A 38 -0.99 3.88 -8.60
C LEU A 38 -0.36 3.31 -9.89
N ALA A 39 -0.23 4.17 -10.90
CA ALA A 39 0.42 3.89 -12.18
C ALA A 39 1.89 4.32 -12.19
N SER A 40 2.22 5.37 -11.44
CA SER A 40 3.57 5.92 -11.33
C SER A 40 3.74 6.71 -10.03
N ASP A 41 4.86 6.52 -9.33
CA ASP A 41 5.29 7.39 -8.20
C ASP A 41 6.26 8.51 -8.65
N GLY A 42 6.46 8.66 -9.95
CA GLY A 42 7.39 9.61 -10.56
C GLY A 42 8.79 9.04 -10.79
N THR A 43 9.13 7.89 -10.20
CA THR A 43 10.40 7.17 -10.40
C THR A 43 10.21 5.77 -10.97
N THR A 44 9.13 5.12 -10.55
CA THR A 44 8.75 3.75 -10.88
C THR A 44 7.37 3.77 -11.52
N THR A 45 7.19 2.93 -12.53
CA THR A 45 5.89 2.72 -13.19
C THR A 45 5.39 1.32 -12.91
N TYR A 46 4.08 1.19 -12.75
CA TYR A 46 3.41 -0.02 -12.32
C TYR A 46 2.40 -0.46 -13.38
N SER A 47 2.40 -1.75 -13.69
CA SER A 47 1.46 -2.37 -14.63
C SER A 47 0.54 -3.30 -13.88
N ARG A 48 -0.76 -3.20 -14.17
CA ARG A 48 -1.81 -4.03 -13.57
C ARG A 48 -2.53 -4.86 -14.64
N ASP A 49 -3.09 -5.99 -14.22
CA ASP A 49 -3.99 -6.76 -15.08
C ASP A 49 -5.41 -6.13 -15.12
N PRO A 50 -6.34 -6.66 -15.94
CA PRO A 50 -7.72 -6.15 -15.98
C PRO A 50 -8.51 -6.30 -14.66
N GLY A 51 -8.04 -7.13 -13.73
CA GLY A 51 -8.60 -7.28 -12.40
C GLY A 51 -7.97 -6.35 -11.35
N GLY A 52 -7.04 -5.47 -11.75
CA GLY A 52 -6.35 -4.52 -10.88
C GLY A 52 -5.11 -5.09 -10.17
N ALA A 53 -4.79 -6.37 -10.34
CA ALA A 53 -3.64 -6.98 -9.66
C ALA A 53 -2.32 -6.47 -10.24
N LEU A 54 -1.35 -6.16 -9.36
CA LEU A 54 -0.02 -5.74 -9.78
C LEU A 54 0.71 -6.90 -10.47
N ILE A 55 1.13 -6.68 -11.72
CA ILE A 55 1.84 -7.71 -12.52
C ILE A 55 3.24 -7.29 -12.93
N GLY A 56 3.57 -5.99 -12.89
CA GLY A 56 4.88 -5.51 -13.34
C GLY A 56 5.32 -4.22 -12.70
N ILE A 57 6.63 -4.13 -12.46
CA ILE A 57 7.30 -2.96 -11.89
C ILE A 57 8.44 -2.57 -12.83
N ASN A 58 8.50 -1.30 -13.20
CA ASN A 58 9.59 -0.73 -13.97
C ASN A 58 10.21 0.44 -13.19
N ALA A 59 11.28 0.14 -12.45
CA ALA A 59 11.99 1.07 -11.59
C ALA A 59 13.28 1.54 -12.29
N GLY A 60 13.24 2.73 -12.89
CA GLY A 60 14.42 3.33 -13.53
C GLY A 60 15.09 2.48 -14.62
N GLY A 61 14.33 1.63 -15.32
CA GLY A 61 14.83 0.74 -16.37
C GLY A 61 14.99 -0.73 -15.96
N THR A 62 15.00 -1.02 -14.66
CA THR A 62 14.88 -2.39 -14.15
C THR A 62 13.42 -2.82 -14.23
N LYS A 63 13.12 -3.80 -15.08
CA LYS A 63 11.78 -4.33 -15.30
C LYS A 63 11.67 -5.71 -14.67
N VAL A 64 10.66 -5.90 -13.83
CA VAL A 64 10.38 -7.18 -13.17
C VAL A 64 8.89 -7.49 -13.26
N LEU A 65 8.57 -8.79 -13.23
CA LEU A 65 7.23 -9.27 -12.95
C LEU A 65 7.04 -9.31 -11.44
N ALA A 66 5.95 -8.74 -10.94
CA ALA A 66 5.62 -8.75 -9.52
C ALA A 66 4.84 -10.03 -9.17
N MET A 67 5.05 -10.52 -7.96
CA MET A 67 4.26 -11.58 -7.36
C MET A 67 3.66 -11.06 -6.07
N THR A 68 2.34 -11.09 -6.00
CA THR A 68 1.58 -10.80 -4.79
C THR A 68 1.08 -12.08 -4.12
N ASP A 69 0.82 -12.01 -2.81
CA ASP A 69 0.12 -13.07 -2.11
C ASP A 69 -1.41 -12.86 -2.12
N VAL A 70 -2.13 -13.61 -1.28
CA VAL A 70 -3.59 -13.54 -1.21
C VAL A 70 -4.12 -12.27 -0.54
N HIS A 71 -3.25 -11.55 0.17
CA HIS A 71 -3.50 -10.26 0.80
C HIS A 71 -3.01 -9.12 -0.12
N ASP A 72 -2.73 -9.41 -1.39
CA ASP A 72 -2.17 -8.47 -2.37
C ASP A 72 -0.84 -7.83 -1.93
N ASP A 73 -0.11 -8.43 -0.98
CA ASP A 73 1.20 -7.98 -0.55
C ASP A 73 2.25 -8.32 -1.61
N VAL A 74 3.14 -7.38 -1.97
CA VAL A 74 4.22 -7.63 -2.94
C VAL A 74 5.33 -8.44 -2.28
N VAL A 75 5.25 -9.77 -2.40
CA VAL A 75 6.15 -10.72 -1.72
C VAL A 75 7.33 -11.18 -2.57
N GLY A 76 7.26 -11.01 -3.89
CA GLY A 76 8.27 -11.52 -4.81
C GLY A 76 8.36 -10.78 -6.13
N GLN A 77 9.47 -10.97 -6.81
CA GLN A 77 9.65 -10.49 -8.18
C GLN A 77 10.51 -11.45 -9.01
N PHE A 78 10.28 -11.43 -10.32
CA PHE A 78 10.95 -12.27 -11.31
C PHE A 78 11.49 -11.43 -12.47
N THR A 79 12.44 -11.96 -13.23
CA THR A 79 12.74 -11.42 -14.56
C THR A 79 11.57 -11.67 -15.52
N ASP A 80 11.64 -11.07 -16.71
CA ASP A 80 10.72 -11.33 -17.82
C ASP A 80 10.63 -12.81 -18.23
N ALA A 81 11.69 -13.59 -18.01
CA ALA A 81 11.70 -15.03 -18.24
C ALA A 81 10.86 -15.82 -17.22
N GLY A 82 10.59 -15.26 -16.03
CA GLY A 82 9.74 -15.89 -15.00
C GLY A 82 10.31 -17.18 -14.38
N THR A 83 11.60 -17.48 -14.56
CA THR A 83 12.17 -18.80 -14.21
C THR A 83 12.72 -18.90 -12.79
N ALA A 84 13.08 -17.77 -12.17
CA ALA A 84 13.63 -17.74 -10.82
C ALA A 84 13.28 -16.43 -10.11
N LEU A 85 13.07 -16.53 -8.80
CA LEU A 85 12.85 -15.40 -7.91
C LEU A 85 14.12 -14.53 -7.87
N THR A 86 14.00 -13.26 -8.21
CA THR A 86 15.13 -12.30 -8.23
C THR A 86 15.09 -11.30 -7.09
N GLY A 87 13.95 -11.19 -6.41
CA GLY A 87 13.81 -10.43 -5.17
C GLY A 87 12.59 -10.86 -4.39
N SER A 88 12.57 -10.53 -3.11
CA SER A 88 11.52 -10.94 -2.18
C SER A 88 11.41 -9.99 -1.01
N THR A 89 10.21 -9.79 -0.52
CA THR A 89 9.92 -9.11 0.74
C THR A 89 9.04 -10.00 1.60
N THR A 90 9.32 -10.05 2.91
CA THR A 90 8.51 -10.79 3.88
C THR A 90 7.93 -9.82 4.89
N TYR A 91 6.64 -9.96 5.14
CA TYR A 91 5.88 -9.13 6.05
C TYR A 91 5.41 -9.94 7.28
N ASP A 92 5.21 -9.26 8.40
CA ASP A 92 4.33 -9.77 9.45
C ASP A 92 2.86 -9.52 9.09
N PRO A 93 1.89 -10.05 9.85
CA PRO A 93 0.48 -9.88 9.53
C PRO A 93 0.01 -8.43 9.40
N PHE A 94 0.64 -7.49 10.12
CA PHE A 94 0.31 -6.08 10.08
C PHE A 94 1.09 -5.32 9.00
N GLY A 95 1.80 -6.02 8.11
CA GLY A 95 2.55 -5.43 7.01
C GLY A 95 3.93 -4.91 7.39
N LYS A 96 4.43 -5.21 8.61
CA LYS A 96 5.79 -4.83 8.98
C LYS A 96 6.78 -5.67 8.18
N VAL A 97 7.69 -5.01 7.47
CA VAL A 97 8.77 -5.68 6.75
C VAL A 97 9.71 -6.39 7.73
N LEU A 98 9.80 -7.71 7.62
CA LEU A 98 10.71 -8.56 8.39
C LEU A 98 12.04 -8.80 7.66
N ALA A 99 11.99 -8.88 6.33
CA ALA A 99 13.18 -9.03 5.48
C ALA A 99 12.88 -8.57 4.05
N THR A 100 13.89 -7.98 3.39
CA THR A 100 13.85 -7.61 1.97
C THR A 100 15.13 -8.03 1.29
N GLN A 101 15.02 -8.58 0.09
CA GLN A 101 16.15 -8.91 -0.79
C GLN A 101 15.87 -8.41 -2.18
N SER A 102 16.64 -7.41 -2.63
CA SER A 102 16.69 -6.94 -4.03
C SER A 102 15.35 -6.48 -4.64
N THR A 103 14.28 -6.33 -3.86
CA THR A 103 12.99 -5.83 -4.32
C THR A 103 13.12 -4.40 -4.84
N VAL A 104 12.48 -4.10 -5.97
CA VAL A 104 12.45 -2.76 -6.58
C VAL A 104 11.07 -2.13 -6.51
N GLY A 105 11.01 -0.80 -6.59
CA GLY A 105 9.78 -0.03 -6.46
C GLY A 105 9.38 0.21 -5.00
N ALA A 106 8.25 0.89 -4.82
CA ALA A 106 7.76 1.33 -3.51
C ALA A 106 6.38 0.75 -3.17
N LEU A 107 5.76 -0.05 -4.04
CA LEU A 107 4.57 -0.82 -3.69
C LEU A 107 4.95 -2.04 -2.84
N GLY A 108 4.20 -2.27 -1.77
CA GLY A 108 4.51 -3.30 -0.78
C GLY A 108 3.27 -3.97 -0.22
N TYR A 109 2.98 -3.72 1.06
CA TYR A 109 1.81 -4.23 1.74
C TYR A 109 0.53 -3.77 1.03
N GLN A 110 -0.39 -4.71 0.75
CA GLN A 110 -1.62 -4.49 -0.02
C GLN A 110 -1.42 -3.86 -1.41
N SER A 111 -0.21 -3.96 -1.99
CA SER A 111 0.17 -3.27 -3.22
C SER A 111 0.00 -1.75 -3.15
N GLU A 112 0.04 -1.18 -1.95
CA GLU A 112 -0.03 0.25 -1.70
C GLU A 112 1.37 0.88 -1.59
N TRP A 113 1.43 2.19 -1.84
CA TRP A 113 2.70 2.92 -1.83
C TRP A 113 3.23 3.08 -0.42
N THR A 114 4.45 2.63 -0.20
CA THR A 114 5.18 2.80 1.06
C THR A 114 6.20 3.92 0.91
N ASP A 115 6.12 4.93 1.77
CA ASP A 115 7.13 5.99 1.78
C ASP A 115 8.48 5.40 2.25
N PRO A 116 9.52 5.43 1.41
CA PRO A 116 10.81 4.82 1.75
C PRO A 116 11.52 5.50 2.93
N ASP A 117 11.18 6.76 3.24
CA ASP A 117 11.81 7.51 4.32
C ASP A 117 11.08 7.33 5.67
N THR A 118 9.75 7.13 5.66
CA THR A 118 8.96 6.98 6.91
C THR A 118 8.49 5.56 7.18
N SER A 119 8.57 4.67 6.19
CA SER A 119 7.97 3.32 6.23
C SER A 119 6.46 3.31 6.48
N GLN A 120 5.78 4.43 6.24
CA GLN A 120 4.32 4.51 6.30
C GLN A 120 3.72 4.15 4.95
N VAL A 121 2.55 3.51 4.96
CA VAL A 121 1.82 3.10 3.77
C VAL A 121 0.68 4.08 3.53
N ASP A 122 0.54 4.57 2.30
CA ASP A 122 -0.56 5.43 1.88
C ASP A 122 -1.77 4.55 1.51
N MET A 123 -2.67 4.31 2.47
CA MET A 123 -3.86 3.47 2.28
C MET A 123 -5.08 4.35 1.96
N ALA A 124 -5.00 5.06 0.85
CA ALA A 124 -6.01 6.00 0.37
C ALA A 124 -6.37 7.10 1.40
N ALA A 125 -7.45 6.93 2.16
CA ALA A 125 -7.93 7.97 3.07
C ALA A 125 -6.99 8.21 4.26
N ARG A 126 -6.15 7.23 4.61
CA ARG A 126 -5.32 7.29 5.82
C ARG A 126 -3.92 6.72 5.62
N TRP A 127 -2.96 7.35 6.28
CA TRP A 127 -1.61 6.82 6.44
C TRP A 127 -1.58 5.71 7.47
N TYR A 128 -1.14 4.54 7.06
CA TYR A 128 -0.97 3.38 7.92
C TYR A 128 0.48 3.24 8.37
N ASN A 129 0.70 2.86 9.63
CA ASN A 129 2.01 2.58 10.19
C ASN A 129 2.13 1.09 10.54
N PRO A 130 2.74 0.28 9.65
CA PRO A 130 2.91 -1.15 9.87
C PRO A 130 3.74 -1.51 11.10
N ASN A 131 4.64 -0.62 11.55
CA ASN A 131 5.50 -0.91 12.71
C ASN A 131 4.73 -0.99 14.03
N ILE A 132 3.55 -0.36 14.09
CA ILE A 132 2.67 -0.37 15.26
C ILE A 132 1.28 -0.96 14.96
N GLY A 133 1.02 -1.35 13.71
CA GLY A 133 -0.24 -1.97 13.30
C GLY A 133 -1.46 -1.05 13.27
N GLN A 134 -1.26 0.27 13.11
CA GLN A 134 -2.35 1.25 13.25
C GLN A 134 -2.29 2.37 12.21
N PHE A 135 -3.45 2.95 11.92
CA PHE A 135 -3.54 4.21 11.19
C PHE A 135 -2.99 5.37 12.02
N SER A 136 -2.39 6.34 11.32
CA SER A 136 -1.78 7.54 11.92
C SER A 136 -2.80 8.63 12.21
N SER A 137 -4.03 8.47 11.72
CA SER A 137 -5.14 9.38 11.95
C SER A 137 -6.38 8.61 12.38
N ARG A 138 -7.19 9.28 13.21
CA ARG A 138 -8.49 8.76 13.64
C ARG A 138 -9.40 8.68 12.41
N ASP A 139 -10.07 7.54 12.25
CA ASP A 139 -11.12 7.37 11.23
C ASP A 139 -12.14 8.51 11.33
N THR A 140 -12.59 9.07 10.22
CA THR A 140 -13.65 10.09 10.18
C THR A 140 -15.04 9.46 10.20
N VAL A 141 -15.18 8.21 9.73
CA VAL A 141 -16.40 7.43 9.81
C VAL A 141 -16.66 7.05 11.26
N SER A 142 -17.92 7.14 11.67
CA SER A 142 -18.35 6.76 13.01
C SER A 142 -19.05 5.41 12.94
N ASN A 143 -18.31 4.33 13.16
CA ASN A 143 -18.90 3.01 13.32
C ASN A 143 -19.53 2.89 14.72
N SER A 144 -20.58 2.08 14.82
CA SER A 144 -21.24 1.79 16.09
C SER A 144 -20.42 0.72 16.82
N PRO A 145 -19.94 0.94 18.06
CA PRO A 145 -19.19 -0.06 18.82
C PRO A 145 -20.07 -1.22 19.34
N ILE A 146 -21.29 -1.32 18.80
CA ILE A 146 -22.30 -2.32 19.15
C ILE A 146 -22.87 -2.87 17.84
N PRO A 147 -22.89 -4.19 17.65
CA PRO A 147 -22.50 -5.23 18.61
C PRO A 147 -20.99 -5.46 18.73
N ASP A 148 -20.19 -4.96 17.79
CA ASP A 148 -18.77 -5.28 17.68
C ASP A 148 -17.91 -4.21 18.34
N SER A 149 -17.30 -4.54 19.48
CA SER A 149 -16.52 -3.57 20.26
C SER A 149 -15.23 -3.11 19.56
N VAL A 150 -14.77 -3.84 18.54
CA VAL A 150 -13.59 -3.51 17.75
C VAL A 150 -13.78 -2.21 16.95
N ASP A 151 -15.02 -1.89 16.55
CA ASP A 151 -15.39 -0.63 15.91
C ASP A 151 -15.16 0.61 16.80
N ALA A 152 -14.88 0.41 18.09
CA ALA A 152 -14.49 1.48 19.00
C ALA A 152 -13.05 1.99 18.73
N ASP A 153 -12.15 1.15 18.20
CA ASP A 153 -10.79 1.56 17.86
C ASP A 153 -10.76 2.18 16.47
N ARG A 154 -10.78 3.52 16.43
CA ARG A 154 -10.76 4.30 15.19
C ARG A 154 -9.37 4.42 14.56
N PHE A 155 -8.38 3.71 15.08
CA PHE A 155 -7.04 3.60 14.52
C PHE A 155 -6.70 2.18 14.05
N ALA A 156 -7.55 1.18 14.36
CA ALA A 156 -7.31 -0.21 13.99
C ALA A 156 -7.32 -0.41 12.47
N TYR A 157 -6.47 -1.33 12.01
CA TYR A 157 -6.46 -1.83 10.64
C TYR A 157 -7.11 -3.22 10.57
N GLY A 158 -8.01 -3.42 9.61
CA GLY A 158 -8.67 -4.71 9.40
C GLY A 158 -9.40 -5.25 10.64
N ASP A 159 -9.97 -4.38 11.49
CA ASP A 159 -10.57 -4.74 12.79
C ASP A 159 -9.64 -5.60 13.67
N ASP A 160 -8.35 -5.24 13.73
CA ASP A 160 -7.30 -5.99 14.43
C ASP A 160 -7.13 -7.45 13.97
N ASN A 161 -7.67 -7.80 12.81
CA ASN A 161 -7.56 -9.11 12.18
C ASN A 161 -6.95 -9.02 10.76
N PRO A 162 -5.70 -8.52 10.65
CA PRO A 162 -5.08 -8.20 9.36
C PRO A 162 -4.66 -9.44 8.55
N LEU A 163 -4.82 -10.65 9.12
CA LEU A 163 -4.58 -11.90 8.39
C LEU A 163 -5.70 -12.24 7.40
N THR A 164 -6.92 -11.79 7.70
CA THR A 164 -8.12 -12.16 6.93
C THR A 164 -8.96 -10.96 6.51
N ASN A 165 -8.65 -9.77 7.04
CA ASN A 165 -9.32 -8.54 6.71
C ASN A 165 -8.33 -7.57 6.06
N THR A 166 -8.82 -6.88 5.04
CA THR A 166 -8.14 -5.78 4.37
C THR A 166 -8.99 -4.53 4.53
N ASP A 167 -8.39 -3.33 4.60
CA ASP A 167 -9.11 -2.06 4.47
C ASP A 167 -8.66 -1.29 3.21
N PRO A 168 -9.24 -1.58 2.02
CA PRO A 168 -8.82 -0.96 0.76
C PRO A 168 -9.13 0.54 0.67
N THR A 169 -10.01 1.04 1.53
CA THR A 169 -10.46 2.45 1.50
C THR A 169 -9.78 3.29 2.57
N GLY A 170 -9.12 2.64 3.54
CA GLY A 170 -8.71 3.26 4.78
C GLY A 170 -9.91 3.71 5.62
N HIS A 171 -11.07 3.05 5.56
CA HIS A 171 -12.26 3.32 6.38
C HIS A 171 -13.04 2.08 6.79
N TRP A 172 -12.96 0.99 6.03
CA TRP A 172 -13.79 -0.18 6.21
C TRP A 172 -12.98 -1.45 5.98
N SER A 173 -12.91 -2.25 7.05
CA SER A 173 -12.45 -3.63 7.01
C SER A 173 -13.41 -4.48 6.15
N LEU A 174 -12.84 -5.16 5.17
CA LEU A 174 -13.49 -6.17 4.36
C LEU A 174 -12.88 -7.52 4.69
N SER A 175 -13.70 -8.45 5.16
CA SER A 175 -13.27 -9.83 5.34
C SER A 175 -13.03 -10.50 3.99
N GLY A 176 -11.76 -10.72 3.66
CA GLY A 176 -11.30 -11.41 2.48
C GLY A 176 -11.12 -12.90 2.77
N ALA A 177 -12.17 -13.69 2.59
CA ALA A 177 -12.03 -15.14 2.46
C ALA A 177 -11.76 -15.51 0.99
N VAL A 178 -10.49 -15.81 0.69
CA VAL A 178 -9.98 -16.62 -0.43
C VAL A 178 -10.28 -16.08 -1.85
N LYS A 179 -9.28 -15.47 -2.48
CA LYS A 179 -9.22 -15.38 -3.96
C LYS A 179 -9.12 -16.81 -4.49
N SER A 180 -10.20 -17.34 -5.07
CA SER A 180 -10.13 -18.63 -5.77
C SER A 180 -9.23 -18.47 -6.99
N ILE A 181 -8.17 -19.29 -7.04
CA ILE A 181 -7.28 -19.49 -8.19
C ILE A 181 -8.06 -20.12 -9.35
#